data_AF-A0A6J1HKT5-F1
#
_entry.id   AF-A0A6J1HKT5-F1
#
_cell.length_a   1.000
_cell.length_b   1.000
_cell.length_c   1.000
_cell.angle_alpha   90.00
_cell.angle_beta   90.00
_cell.angle_gamma   90.00
#
_symmetry.space_group_name_H-M   'P 1'
#
loop_
_entity.id
_entity.type
_entity.pdbx_description
1 polymer ?
#
loop_
_entity_poly.entity_id
_entity_poly.type
_entity_poly.pdbx_seq_one_letter_code
_entity_poly.pdbx_strand_id
1 'polypeptide(L)'
;MAVSFSPLHFKPSFCFSASPLPKFSCSIRPAVILPGLGNNSGDYDKLRLILQKRYGVPSVVVKVSRIDWLRNAAGLLDPNYWRGTLRPRPVLDWYLNKTDEAIQEAKELAQGEALSLIGHSAGGWLARVYMEEFGISHISMLLTLGTPHLPPPKHLPGVIDQTRGLLNYVDKYCSKPGYNPELKYVCIAGRYIQGARLFSYSDANTIPAAASITNNQPAPELTIANTPTFRARFVGQGYKQVCGESEVWGDGVVPEVSAHLEGAINVSFDGVYHSPVGSDDELRPWVKVGEASFG
;
A
#
# COMPACT_ATOMS: atom_id res chain seq x y z
N MET A 1 -6.39 88.78 -3.93
CA MET A 1 -6.15 87.33 -3.77
C MET A 1 -7.43 86.69 -3.26
N ALA A 2 -8.03 85.80 -4.04
CA ALA A 2 -8.91 84.71 -3.58
C ALA A 2 -9.23 83.89 -4.85
N VAL A 3 -8.63 82.72 -4.97
CA VAL A 3 -8.72 81.85 -6.15
C VAL A 3 -9.81 80.81 -5.88
N SER A 4 -10.75 80.71 -6.80
CA SER A 4 -11.87 79.75 -6.77
C SER A 4 -11.37 78.34 -7.04
N PHE A 5 -11.61 77.39 -6.14
CA PHE A 5 -11.35 75.97 -6.34
C PHE A 5 -12.65 75.23 -6.69
N SER A 6 -12.67 74.62 -7.88
CA SER A 6 -13.72 73.68 -8.30
C SER A 6 -13.51 72.31 -7.64
N PRO A 7 -14.57 71.57 -7.28
CA PRO A 7 -14.44 70.26 -6.67
C PRO A 7 -14.12 69.18 -7.73
N LEU A 8 -12.92 68.60 -7.63
CA LEU A 8 -12.51 67.42 -8.40
C LEU A 8 -13.28 66.18 -7.91
N HIS A 9 -14.15 65.65 -8.77
CA HIS A 9 -14.75 64.33 -8.59
C HIS A 9 -13.69 63.26 -8.89
N PHE A 10 -13.16 62.62 -7.85
CA PHE A 10 -12.40 61.37 -7.98
C PHE A 10 -13.37 60.21 -8.26
N LYS A 11 -13.41 59.70 -9.49
CA LYS A 11 -13.97 58.38 -9.79
C LYS A 11 -12.84 57.35 -9.67
N PRO A 12 -12.92 56.34 -8.78
CA PRO A 12 -11.97 55.25 -8.79
C PRO A 12 -12.28 54.34 -9.99
N SER A 13 -11.39 54.32 -10.99
CA SER A 13 -11.39 53.28 -12.02
C SER A 13 -10.85 51.99 -11.42
N PHE A 14 -11.74 51.13 -10.95
CA PHE A 14 -11.40 49.73 -10.67
C PHE A 14 -11.36 48.97 -12.00
N CYS A 15 -10.16 48.90 -12.60
CA CYS A 15 -9.89 47.85 -13.58
C CYS A 15 -9.86 46.52 -12.83
N PHE A 16 -10.99 45.81 -12.83
CA PHE A 16 -11.00 44.37 -12.55
C PHE A 16 -10.27 43.67 -13.69
N SER A 17 -8.96 43.51 -13.55
CA SER A 17 -8.27 42.46 -14.28
C SER A 17 -8.83 41.15 -13.74
N ALA A 18 -9.69 40.51 -14.52
CA ALA A 18 -10.15 39.17 -14.23
C ALA A 18 -8.94 38.25 -14.25
N SER A 19 -8.34 38.03 -13.08
CA SER A 19 -7.38 36.95 -12.91
C SER A 19 -8.06 35.67 -13.38
N PRO A 20 -7.50 34.93 -14.34
CA PRO A 20 -8.12 33.69 -14.77
C PRO A 20 -8.21 32.81 -13.53
N LEU A 21 -9.44 32.38 -13.21
CA LEU A 21 -9.68 31.28 -12.27
C LEU A 21 -8.68 30.17 -12.61
N PRO A 22 -8.03 29.54 -11.62
CA PRO A 22 -7.13 28.43 -11.89
C PRO A 22 -7.92 27.41 -12.70
N LYS A 23 -7.53 27.25 -13.96
CA LYS A 23 -7.98 26.13 -14.77
C LYS A 23 -7.45 24.92 -14.02
N PHE A 24 -8.31 24.22 -13.28
CA PHE A 24 -8.04 22.84 -12.93
C PHE A 24 -8.03 22.09 -14.26
N SER A 25 -6.89 22.10 -14.96
CA SER A 25 -6.61 21.04 -15.90
C SER A 25 -6.63 19.78 -15.06
N CYS A 26 -7.56 18.89 -15.35
CA CYS A 26 -7.48 17.52 -14.89
C CYS A 26 -6.35 16.85 -15.68
N SER A 27 -5.10 17.32 -15.48
CA SER A 27 -3.94 16.71 -16.09
C SER A 27 -3.83 15.31 -15.51
N ILE A 28 -3.87 14.31 -16.38
CA ILE A 28 -3.72 12.94 -15.95
C ILE A 28 -2.26 12.78 -15.52
N ARG A 29 -2.06 12.67 -14.20
CA ARG A 29 -0.73 12.54 -13.58
C ARG A 29 -0.16 11.15 -13.87
N PRO A 30 1.04 11.01 -14.44
CA PRO A 30 1.68 9.72 -14.58
C PRO A 30 1.90 9.04 -13.23
N ALA A 31 1.79 7.72 -13.22
CA ALA A 31 1.95 6.90 -12.03
C ALA A 31 3.24 6.06 -12.09
N VAL A 32 4.02 6.06 -11.01
CA VAL A 32 5.13 5.13 -10.82
C VAL A 32 4.65 3.99 -9.93
N ILE A 33 4.69 2.75 -10.42
CA ILE A 33 4.29 1.56 -9.69
C ILE A 33 5.52 0.93 -9.04
N LEU A 34 5.52 0.83 -7.71
CA LEU A 34 6.59 0.27 -6.89
C LEU A 34 6.22 -1.15 -6.44
N PRO A 35 6.89 -2.18 -6.97
CA PRO A 35 6.62 -3.57 -6.62
C PRO A 35 6.96 -3.95 -5.18
N GLY A 36 6.18 -4.89 -4.65
CA GLY A 36 6.41 -5.54 -3.36
C GLY A 36 7.54 -6.58 -3.38
N LEU A 37 8.00 -6.94 -2.18
CA LEU A 37 9.08 -7.90 -1.95
C LEU A 37 8.78 -9.24 -2.65
N GLY A 38 9.75 -9.71 -3.44
CA GLY A 38 9.66 -10.99 -4.16
C GLY A 38 8.92 -10.94 -5.51
N ASN A 39 8.34 -9.79 -5.89
CA ASN A 39 7.76 -9.62 -7.21
C ASN A 39 8.78 -9.16 -8.26
N ASN A 40 8.47 -9.35 -9.54
CA ASN A 40 9.14 -8.64 -10.63
C ASN A 40 8.22 -7.58 -11.26
N SER A 41 8.76 -6.75 -12.14
CA SER A 41 7.97 -5.71 -12.82
C SER A 41 6.81 -6.26 -13.65
N GLY A 42 6.99 -7.40 -14.32
CA GLY A 42 5.97 -8.01 -15.17
C GLY A 42 4.72 -8.48 -14.42
N ASP A 43 4.84 -8.76 -13.11
CA ASP A 43 3.69 -9.08 -12.26
C ASP A 43 2.64 -7.93 -12.23
N TYR A 44 3.02 -6.70 -12.61
CA TYR A 44 2.16 -5.51 -12.58
C TYR A 44 1.64 -5.09 -13.96
N ASP A 45 1.92 -5.86 -15.02
CA ASP A 45 1.51 -5.50 -16.38
C ASP A 45 -0.01 -5.34 -16.51
N LYS A 46 -0.79 -6.19 -15.82
CA LYS A 46 -2.25 -6.06 -15.79
C LYS A 46 -2.70 -4.72 -15.21
N LEU A 47 -2.12 -4.29 -14.08
CA LEU A 47 -2.43 -3.01 -13.45
C LEU A 47 -2.01 -1.85 -14.34
N ARG A 48 -0.80 -1.91 -14.90
CA ARG A 48 -0.30 -0.92 -15.87
C ARG A 48 -1.25 -0.77 -17.06
N LEU A 49 -1.68 -1.89 -17.65
CA LEU A 49 -2.61 -1.90 -18.77
C LEU A 49 -3.98 -1.33 -18.40
N ILE A 50 -4.52 -1.68 -17.23
CA ILE A 50 -5.80 -1.12 -16.74
C ILE A 50 -5.68 0.41 -16.57
N LEU A 51 -4.64 0.88 -15.87
CA LEU A 51 -4.38 2.31 -15.68
C LEU A 51 -4.29 3.05 -17.03
N GLN A 52 -3.51 2.51 -17.96
CA GLN A 52 -3.29 3.14 -19.27
C GLN A 52 -4.53 3.08 -20.17
N LYS A 53 -5.14 1.91 -20.32
CA LYS A 53 -6.18 1.66 -21.33
C LYS A 53 -7.57 2.06 -20.86
N ARG A 54 -7.89 1.90 -19.58
CA ARG A 54 -9.21 2.21 -19.02
C ARG A 54 -9.28 3.61 -18.42
N TYR A 55 -8.22 4.05 -17.76
CA TYR A 55 -8.21 5.31 -17.03
C TYR A 55 -7.31 6.38 -17.66
N GLY A 56 -6.64 6.07 -18.76
CA GLY A 56 -5.77 7.00 -19.47
C GLY A 56 -4.51 7.42 -18.71
N VAL A 57 -4.18 6.74 -17.58
CA VAL A 57 -3.06 7.07 -16.70
C VAL A 57 -1.76 6.46 -17.25
N PRO A 58 -0.81 7.27 -17.76
CA PRO A 58 0.51 6.79 -18.12
C PRO A 58 1.19 6.20 -16.89
N SER A 59 1.81 5.04 -17.02
CA SER A 59 2.45 4.40 -15.88
C SER A 59 3.77 3.73 -16.22
N VAL A 60 4.72 3.89 -15.30
CA VAL A 60 6.05 3.28 -15.31
C VAL A 60 6.13 2.32 -14.13
N VAL A 61 6.55 1.09 -14.36
CA VAL A 61 6.79 0.11 -13.28
C VAL A 61 8.27 0.11 -12.95
N VAL A 62 8.63 0.21 -11.67
CA VAL A 62 10.03 0.11 -11.23
C VAL A 62 10.61 -1.22 -11.72
N LYS A 63 11.77 -1.15 -12.38
CA LYS A 63 12.43 -2.28 -13.06
C LYS A 63 13.14 -3.21 -12.08
N VAL A 64 12.39 -4.11 -11.43
CA VAL A 64 12.90 -5.11 -10.48
C VAL A 64 12.70 -6.54 -11.00
N SER A 65 13.67 -7.40 -10.71
CA SER A 65 13.58 -8.85 -10.94
C SER A 65 13.44 -9.61 -9.61
N ARG A 66 12.96 -10.86 -9.67
CA ARG A 66 12.90 -11.73 -8.48
C ARG A 66 14.29 -11.94 -7.85
N ILE A 67 15.32 -12.03 -8.70
CA ILE A 67 16.72 -12.20 -8.28
C ILE A 67 17.23 -10.93 -7.59
N ASP A 68 16.71 -9.74 -7.93
CA ASP A 68 17.14 -8.51 -7.28
C ASP A 68 16.89 -8.52 -5.77
N TRP A 69 15.79 -9.15 -5.34
CA TRP A 69 15.44 -9.28 -3.92
C TRP A 69 16.43 -10.15 -3.14
N LEU A 70 17.20 -11.02 -3.80
CA LEU A 70 18.28 -11.77 -3.13
C LEU A 70 19.37 -10.83 -2.60
N ARG A 71 19.49 -9.60 -3.12
CA ARG A 71 20.39 -8.59 -2.57
C ARG A 71 20.03 -8.18 -1.13
N ASN A 72 18.80 -8.42 -0.69
CA ASN A 72 18.42 -8.26 0.72
C ASN A 72 19.15 -9.24 1.64
N ALA A 73 19.70 -10.34 1.10
CA ALA A 73 20.58 -11.24 1.84
C ALA A 73 21.89 -10.57 2.26
N ALA A 74 22.31 -9.47 1.59
CA ALA A 74 23.42 -8.64 2.08
C ALA A 74 23.15 -8.09 3.49
N GLY A 75 21.87 -7.92 3.86
CA GLY A 75 21.47 -7.59 5.22
C GLY A 75 21.90 -8.64 6.25
N LEU A 76 21.99 -9.93 5.90
CA LEU A 76 22.41 -11.00 6.84
C LEU A 76 23.85 -10.81 7.35
N LEU A 77 24.69 -10.09 6.60
CA LEU A 77 26.05 -9.74 6.98
C LEU A 77 26.11 -8.53 7.94
N ASP A 78 25.02 -7.77 8.06
CA ASP A 78 24.91 -6.64 8.98
C ASP A 78 24.46 -7.14 10.37
N PRO A 79 25.24 -6.90 11.45
CA PRO A 79 24.82 -7.22 12.81
C PRO A 79 23.47 -6.60 13.22
N ASN A 80 23.07 -5.48 12.59
CA ASN A 80 21.76 -4.85 12.80
C ASN A 80 20.60 -5.72 12.31
N TYR A 81 20.81 -6.62 11.34
CA TYR A 81 19.80 -7.59 10.91
C TYR A 81 19.36 -8.48 12.05
N TRP A 82 20.35 -9.05 12.74
CA TRP A 82 20.13 -9.95 13.87
C TRP A 82 19.58 -9.21 15.09
N ARG A 83 19.91 -7.91 15.23
CA ARG A 83 19.33 -7.04 16.26
C ARG A 83 17.93 -6.51 15.92
N GLY A 84 17.44 -6.69 14.68
CA GLY A 84 16.17 -6.10 14.25
C GLY A 84 16.20 -4.57 14.21
N THR A 85 17.35 -3.99 13.87
CA THR A 85 17.58 -2.54 13.82
C THR A 85 18.15 -2.10 12.47
N LEU A 86 17.82 -2.80 11.38
CA LEU A 86 18.26 -2.42 10.04
C LEU A 86 17.83 -1.01 9.69
N ARG A 87 18.70 -0.33 8.94
CA ARG A 87 18.37 0.94 8.29
C ARG A 87 18.21 0.70 6.79
N PRO A 88 17.39 1.51 6.09
CA PRO A 88 17.18 1.33 4.66
C PRO A 88 18.48 1.41 3.86
N ARG A 89 19.32 2.41 4.11
CA ARG A 89 20.65 2.50 3.50
C ARG A 89 21.69 1.75 4.33
N PRO A 90 22.64 1.03 3.68
CA PRO A 90 22.76 0.81 2.24
C PRO A 90 21.96 -0.40 1.70
N VAL A 91 21.26 -1.14 2.58
CA VAL A 91 20.61 -2.43 2.28
C VAL A 91 19.65 -2.36 1.08
N LEU A 92 18.95 -1.24 0.94
CA LEU A 92 17.89 -1.01 -0.05
C LEU A 92 18.30 -0.01 -1.15
N ASP A 93 19.56 0.42 -1.21
CA ASP A 93 20.05 1.38 -2.20
C ASP A 93 19.76 0.90 -3.63
N TRP A 94 19.88 -0.41 -3.89
CA TRP A 94 19.57 -1.00 -5.19
C TRP A 94 18.11 -0.76 -5.62
N TYR A 95 17.16 -0.80 -4.68
CA TYR A 95 15.74 -0.57 -4.95
C TYR A 95 15.45 0.92 -5.10
N LEU A 96 16.06 1.75 -4.25
CA LEU A 96 15.92 3.21 -4.29
C LEU A 96 16.48 3.78 -5.61
N ASN A 97 17.61 3.29 -6.09
CA ASN A 97 18.19 3.70 -7.38
C ASN A 97 17.25 3.33 -8.55
N LYS A 98 16.70 2.12 -8.56
CA LYS A 98 15.72 1.70 -9.58
C LYS A 98 14.43 2.51 -9.51
N THR A 99 14.03 2.92 -8.30
CA THR A 99 12.89 3.81 -8.08
C THR A 99 13.16 5.19 -8.66
N ASP A 100 14.37 5.73 -8.45
CA ASP A 100 14.79 7.00 -9.04
C ASP A 100 14.75 6.94 -10.57
N GLU A 101 15.32 5.90 -11.19
CA GLU A 101 15.28 5.69 -12.64
C GLU A 101 13.83 5.71 -13.20
N ALA A 102 12.90 5.02 -12.51
CA ALA A 102 11.50 4.99 -12.91
C ALA A 102 10.80 6.34 -12.73
N ILE A 103 11.18 7.10 -11.72
CA ILE A 103 10.68 8.46 -11.48
C ILE A 103 11.20 9.41 -12.56
N GLN A 104 12.46 9.30 -12.99
CA GLN A 104 12.96 10.11 -14.12
C GLN A 104 12.20 9.80 -15.41
N GLU A 105 11.97 8.52 -15.72
CA GLU A 105 11.16 8.10 -16.87
C GLU A 105 9.72 8.68 -16.78
N ALA A 106 9.11 8.66 -15.59
CA ALA A 106 7.78 9.22 -15.39
C ALA A 106 7.74 10.76 -15.47
N LYS A 107 8.82 11.46 -15.10
CA LYS A 107 8.92 12.93 -15.26
C LYS A 107 8.91 13.34 -16.72
N GLU A 108 9.58 12.58 -17.59
CA GLU A 108 9.54 12.82 -19.03
C GLU A 108 8.11 12.70 -19.57
N LEU A 109 7.33 11.74 -19.07
CA LEU A 109 5.91 11.59 -19.41
C LEU A 109 5.03 12.71 -18.84
N ALA A 110 5.40 13.27 -17.69
CA ALA A 110 4.60 14.28 -17.00
C ALA A 110 4.76 15.69 -17.56
N GLN A 111 5.81 15.96 -18.34
CA GLN A 111 6.06 17.26 -18.97
C GLN A 111 6.00 18.45 -17.99
N GLY A 112 6.50 18.25 -16.76
CA GLY A 112 6.51 19.27 -15.70
C GLY A 112 5.35 19.18 -14.70
N GLU A 113 4.36 18.32 -14.93
CA GLU A 113 3.29 18.04 -13.97
C GLU A 113 3.76 17.10 -12.84
N ALA A 114 3.02 17.08 -11.73
CA ALA A 114 3.32 16.21 -10.60
C ALA A 114 2.98 14.74 -10.88
N LEU A 115 3.74 13.84 -10.24
CA LEU A 115 3.57 12.39 -10.33
C LEU A 115 2.68 11.84 -9.21
N SER A 116 2.21 10.61 -9.43
CA SER A 116 1.64 9.74 -8.39
C SER A 116 2.53 8.52 -8.18
N LEU A 117 2.72 8.10 -6.93
CA LEU A 117 3.33 6.81 -6.61
C LEU A 117 2.24 5.79 -6.26
N ILE A 118 2.37 4.57 -6.75
CA ILE A 118 1.52 3.41 -6.42
C ILE A 118 2.42 2.33 -5.83
N GLY A 119 2.44 2.19 -4.50
CA GLY A 119 3.23 1.18 -3.83
C GLY A 119 2.40 -0.03 -3.44
N HIS A 120 2.81 -1.24 -3.84
CA HIS A 120 2.17 -2.48 -3.41
C HIS A 120 3.00 -3.18 -2.34
N SER A 121 2.36 -3.64 -1.26
CA SER A 121 3.03 -4.38 -0.18
C SER A 121 4.28 -3.62 0.28
N ALA A 122 5.47 -4.21 0.21
CA ALA A 122 6.71 -3.54 0.56
C ALA A 122 7.01 -2.25 -0.23
N GLY A 123 6.57 -2.17 -1.49
CA GLY A 123 6.76 -1.01 -2.35
C GLY A 123 6.16 0.28 -1.77
N GLY A 124 5.09 0.18 -0.97
CA GLY A 124 4.48 1.36 -0.34
C GLY A 124 5.31 1.98 0.77
N TRP A 125 5.89 1.18 1.67
CA TRP A 125 6.80 1.73 2.68
C TRP A 125 8.17 2.08 2.08
N LEU A 126 8.60 1.40 1.02
CA LEU A 126 9.79 1.80 0.23
C LEU A 126 9.59 3.15 -0.46
N ALA A 127 8.38 3.45 -0.95
CA ALA A 127 8.05 4.77 -1.48
C ALA A 127 8.20 5.85 -0.41
N ARG A 128 7.76 5.58 0.83
CA ARG A 128 7.93 6.50 1.97
C ARG A 128 9.41 6.76 2.27
N VAL A 129 10.26 5.72 2.23
CA VAL A 129 11.71 5.87 2.36
C VAL A 129 12.27 6.75 1.24
N TYR A 130 11.90 6.47 -0.02
CA TYR A 130 12.37 7.26 -1.16
C TYR A 130 11.98 8.75 -1.01
N MET A 131 10.73 9.02 -0.66
CA MET A 131 10.22 10.38 -0.47
C MET A 131 10.95 11.15 0.64
N GLU A 132 11.31 10.47 1.73
CA GLU A 132 12.08 11.06 2.82
C GLU A 132 13.54 11.35 2.42
N GLU A 133 14.17 10.42 1.70
CA GLU A 133 15.59 10.46 1.36
C GLU A 133 15.92 11.33 0.14
N PHE A 134 15.00 11.42 -0.82
CA PHE A 134 15.19 12.10 -2.12
C PHE A 134 14.24 13.28 -2.34
N GLY A 135 13.27 13.47 -1.43
CA GLY A 135 12.31 14.56 -1.48
C GLY A 135 11.05 14.27 -2.30
N ILE A 136 10.11 15.22 -2.24
CA ILE A 136 8.73 15.06 -2.74
C ILE A 136 8.30 16.10 -3.77
N SER A 137 9.21 16.97 -4.25
CA SER A 137 8.87 18.16 -5.05
C SER A 137 8.05 17.91 -6.31
N HIS A 138 8.08 16.69 -6.83
CA HIS A 138 7.41 16.25 -8.05
C HIS A 138 6.39 15.13 -7.77
N ILE A 139 6.04 14.90 -6.51
CA ILE A 139 5.13 13.84 -6.07
C ILE A 139 3.96 14.51 -5.35
N SER A 140 2.76 14.35 -5.91
CA SER A 140 1.52 14.90 -5.33
C SER A 140 0.65 13.85 -4.65
N MET A 141 0.96 12.56 -4.83
CA MET A 141 0.20 11.48 -4.21
C MET A 141 1.04 10.23 -4.00
N LEU A 142 0.89 9.61 -2.83
CA LEU A 142 1.23 8.21 -2.58
C LEU A 142 -0.06 7.41 -2.38
N LEU A 143 -0.30 6.47 -3.29
CA LEU A 143 -1.33 5.45 -3.17
C LEU A 143 -0.67 4.13 -2.77
N THR A 144 -1.17 3.46 -1.73
CA THR A 144 -0.65 2.15 -1.32
C THR A 144 -1.69 1.05 -1.43
N LEU A 145 -1.28 -0.13 -1.90
CA LEU A 145 -2.10 -1.33 -2.05
C LEU A 145 -1.60 -2.40 -1.07
N GLY A 146 -2.36 -2.69 -0.02
CA GLY A 146 -2.01 -3.75 0.94
C GLY A 146 -0.62 -3.58 1.56
N THR A 147 -0.20 -2.34 1.84
CA THR A 147 1.13 -2.03 2.39
C THR A 147 1.11 -2.06 3.90
N PRO A 148 1.92 -2.88 4.59
CA PRO A 148 2.06 -2.80 6.03
C PRO A 148 2.83 -1.52 6.40
N HIS A 149 2.18 -0.56 7.04
CA HIS A 149 2.78 0.73 7.40
C HIS A 149 3.39 0.78 8.78
N LEU A 150 2.92 -0.09 9.68
CA LEU A 150 3.32 -0.12 11.08
C LEU A 150 4.24 -1.31 11.35
N PRO A 151 5.28 -1.15 12.21
CA PRO A 151 6.07 -2.29 12.66
C PRO A 151 5.22 -3.23 13.52
N PRO A 152 5.53 -4.54 13.54
CA PRO A 152 4.87 -5.45 14.47
C PRO A 152 5.18 -5.06 15.92
N PRO A 153 4.26 -5.33 16.88
CA PRO A 153 4.48 -4.98 18.26
C PRO A 153 5.71 -5.70 18.84
N LYS A 154 6.52 -4.97 19.61
CA LYS A 154 7.72 -5.52 20.24
C LYS A 154 7.34 -6.45 21.38
N HIS A 155 8.17 -7.47 21.61
CA HIS A 155 8.08 -8.40 22.74
C HIS A 155 6.84 -9.30 22.78
N LEU A 156 6.06 -9.38 21.70
CA LEU A 156 5.01 -10.39 21.60
C LEU A 156 5.60 -11.80 21.38
N PRO A 157 5.25 -12.80 22.22
CA PRO A 157 5.76 -14.15 22.06
C PRO A 157 5.44 -14.76 20.67
N GLY A 158 6.50 -15.24 20.02
CA GLY A 158 6.44 -15.88 18.69
C GLY A 158 6.27 -14.90 17.52
N VAL A 159 6.35 -13.59 17.75
CA VAL A 159 6.36 -12.58 16.67
C VAL A 159 7.80 -12.22 16.33
N ILE A 160 8.16 -12.35 15.06
CA ILE A 160 9.47 -11.97 14.52
C ILE A 160 9.24 -10.91 13.45
N ASP A 161 9.85 -9.73 13.64
CA ASP A 161 9.84 -8.66 12.63
C ASP A 161 10.54 -9.13 11.35
N GLN A 162 9.74 -9.43 10.33
CA GLN A 162 10.21 -9.88 9.01
C GLN A 162 10.97 -8.78 8.26
N THR A 163 10.70 -7.52 8.60
CA THR A 163 11.41 -6.35 8.03
C THR A 163 12.69 -6.03 8.81
N ARG A 164 12.97 -6.75 9.90
CA ARG A 164 14.20 -6.66 10.69
C ARG A 164 14.52 -5.22 11.13
N GLY A 165 13.49 -4.45 11.50
CA GLY A 165 13.62 -3.07 11.97
C GLY A 165 13.34 -2.00 10.91
N LEU A 166 13.19 -2.36 9.64
CA LEU A 166 12.95 -1.37 8.58
C LEU A 166 11.62 -0.64 8.76
N LEU A 167 10.53 -1.33 9.13
CA LEU A 167 9.27 -0.63 9.43
C LEU A 167 9.34 0.24 10.69
N ASN A 168 10.14 -0.16 11.68
CA ASN A 168 10.42 0.70 12.83
C ASN A 168 11.15 1.98 12.41
N TYR A 169 12.06 1.89 11.43
CA TYR A 169 12.72 3.05 10.86
C TYR A 169 11.70 3.93 10.12
N VAL A 170 10.89 3.35 9.24
CA VAL A 170 9.89 4.10 8.44
C VAL A 170 8.89 4.83 9.34
N ASP A 171 8.34 4.15 10.35
CA ASP A 171 7.37 4.78 11.27
C ASP A 171 7.97 5.96 12.05
N LYS A 172 9.25 5.86 12.42
CA LYS A 172 9.94 6.87 13.22
C LYS A 172 10.46 8.06 12.41
N TYR A 173 10.95 7.81 11.20
CA TYR A 173 11.74 8.80 10.46
C TYR A 173 11.07 9.31 9.18
N CYS A 174 10.17 8.54 8.56
CA CYS A 174 9.50 9.02 7.35
C CYS A 174 8.30 9.90 7.71
N SER A 175 8.16 11.00 6.97
CA SER A 175 7.04 11.93 7.08
C SER A 175 5.67 11.23 7.10
N LYS A 176 4.80 11.68 8.01
CA LYS A 176 3.44 11.16 8.18
C LYS A 176 2.45 11.92 7.28
N PRO A 177 1.33 11.30 6.88
CA PRO A 177 0.25 12.00 6.19
C PRO A 177 -0.20 13.25 6.98
N GLY A 178 -0.61 14.29 6.26
CA GLY A 178 -1.07 15.56 6.85
C GLY A 178 0.02 16.58 7.16
N TYR A 179 1.31 16.21 7.10
CA TYR A 179 2.41 17.18 7.26
C TYR A 179 2.58 18.12 6.06
N ASN A 180 2.31 17.63 4.84
CA ASN A 180 2.33 18.44 3.62
C ASN A 180 0.93 18.39 2.96
N PRO A 181 0.21 19.52 2.87
CA PRO A 181 -1.15 19.55 2.29
C PRO A 181 -1.17 19.28 0.79
N GLU A 182 -0.05 19.46 0.08
CA GLU A 182 0.08 19.21 -1.36
C GLU A 182 0.31 17.73 -1.69
N LEU A 183 0.67 16.92 -0.69
CA LEU A 183 0.96 15.50 -0.83
C LEU A 183 -0.15 14.66 -0.21
N LYS A 184 -0.92 13.99 -1.07
CA LYS A 184 -2.02 13.12 -0.64
C LYS A 184 -1.53 11.69 -0.35
N TYR A 185 -2.01 11.11 0.73
CA TYR A 185 -1.84 9.69 1.02
C TYR A 185 -3.19 8.99 0.88
N VAL A 186 -3.24 7.95 0.05
CA VAL A 186 -4.42 7.08 -0.11
C VAL A 186 -3.98 5.65 0.19
N CYS A 187 -4.51 5.06 1.25
CA CYS A 187 -4.13 3.71 1.68
C CYS A 187 -5.30 2.76 1.44
N ILE A 188 -5.09 1.80 0.54
CA ILE A 188 -6.09 0.81 0.16
C ILE A 188 -5.78 -0.52 0.83
N ALA A 189 -6.74 -1.01 1.62
CA ALA A 189 -6.71 -2.30 2.27
C ALA A 189 -7.69 -3.29 1.60
N GLY A 190 -7.32 -4.57 1.56
CA GLY A 190 -8.23 -5.65 1.17
C GLY A 190 -8.84 -6.34 2.39
N ARG A 191 -10.13 -6.70 2.31
CA ARG A 191 -10.83 -7.56 3.29
C ARG A 191 -11.26 -8.86 2.62
N TYR A 192 -10.30 -9.71 2.32
CA TYR A 192 -10.52 -10.98 1.63
C TYR A 192 -10.81 -12.13 2.59
N ILE A 193 -10.05 -12.23 3.68
CA ILE A 193 -10.18 -13.31 4.65
C ILE A 193 -9.89 -12.80 6.06
N GLN A 194 -10.73 -13.22 7.01
CA GLN A 194 -10.45 -13.04 8.43
C GLN A 194 -9.52 -14.16 8.91
N GLY A 195 -8.42 -13.79 9.54
CA GLY A 195 -7.51 -14.75 10.16
C GLY A 195 -8.17 -15.45 11.35
N ALA A 196 -7.57 -16.57 11.78
CA ALA A 196 -7.96 -17.28 12.99
C ALA A 196 -6.74 -17.71 13.81
N ARG A 197 -6.94 -17.97 15.10
CA ARG A 197 -5.91 -18.56 15.98
C ARG A 197 -5.50 -19.95 15.48
N LEU A 198 -4.22 -20.30 15.62
CA LEU A 198 -3.71 -21.61 15.18
C LEU A 198 -4.31 -22.78 15.99
N PHE A 199 -4.49 -22.59 17.30
CA PHE A 199 -5.13 -23.53 18.21
C PHE A 199 -5.92 -22.74 19.27
N SER A 200 -7.19 -23.09 19.49
CA SER A 200 -7.91 -22.72 20.71
C SER A 200 -7.65 -23.78 21.79
N TYR A 201 -7.64 -23.42 23.07
CA TYR A 201 -7.56 -24.38 24.18
C TYR A 201 -8.68 -25.44 24.12
N SER A 202 -9.80 -25.11 23.47
CA SER A 202 -10.91 -26.02 23.17
C SER A 202 -10.65 -27.02 22.03
N ASP A 203 -9.65 -26.79 21.17
CA ASP A 203 -9.29 -27.71 20.07
C ASP A 203 -8.42 -28.89 20.54
N ALA A 204 -7.74 -28.77 21.68
CA ALA A 204 -6.80 -29.78 22.20
C ALA A 204 -7.47 -31.10 22.63
N ASN A 205 -8.80 -31.11 22.78
CA ASN A 205 -9.57 -32.33 23.06
C ASN A 205 -10.14 -33.01 21.81
N THR A 206 -9.89 -32.46 20.61
CA THR A 206 -10.33 -33.07 19.36
C THR A 206 -9.16 -33.82 18.75
N ILE A 207 -9.06 -35.12 19.06
CA ILE A 207 -8.12 -36.03 18.39
C ILE A 207 -8.41 -35.94 16.88
N PRO A 208 -7.39 -35.77 16.01
CA PRO A 208 -7.63 -35.84 14.58
C PRO A 208 -8.03 -37.30 14.27
N ALA A 209 -9.32 -37.50 13.96
CA ALA A 209 -9.80 -38.77 13.46
C ALA A 209 -9.05 -39.05 12.15
N ALA A 210 -8.06 -39.94 12.23
CA ALA A 210 -7.44 -40.53 11.06
C ALA A 210 -8.54 -41.11 10.17
N ALA A 211 -8.47 -40.76 8.89
CA ALA A 211 -9.39 -41.18 7.85
C ALA A 211 -9.71 -42.67 7.95
N SER A 212 -10.90 -42.98 8.47
CA SER A 212 -11.49 -44.30 8.43
C SER A 212 -12.60 -44.25 7.38
N ILE A 213 -12.30 -44.83 6.23
CA ILE A 213 -13.29 -45.14 5.20
C ILE A 213 -14.08 -46.34 5.69
N THR A 214 -15.34 -46.17 6.09
CA THR A 214 -16.39 -47.18 5.95
C THR A 214 -17.79 -46.54 5.95
N ASN A 215 -18.68 -47.16 5.16
CA ASN A 215 -19.94 -46.66 4.61
C ASN A 215 -21.13 -46.54 5.59
N ASN A 216 -22.00 -45.59 5.24
CA ASN A 216 -23.49 -45.55 5.29
C ASN A 216 -24.25 -45.77 6.60
N GLN A 217 -24.84 -44.70 7.15
CA GLN A 217 -26.25 -44.56 7.61
C GLN A 217 -26.51 -43.06 7.96
N PRO A 218 -27.72 -42.47 7.73
CA PRO A 218 -27.95 -41.04 7.89
C PRO A 218 -28.72 -40.68 9.18
N ALA A 219 -28.18 -39.78 10.02
CA ALA A 219 -28.87 -38.84 10.93
C ALA A 219 -27.86 -38.13 11.87
N PRO A 220 -28.21 -37.00 12.52
CA PRO A 220 -29.12 -35.92 12.16
C PRO A 220 -28.36 -34.63 11.82
N GLU A 221 -29.07 -33.67 11.25
CA GLU A 221 -28.62 -32.33 10.87
C GLU A 221 -28.20 -31.51 12.12
N LEU A 222 -26.97 -31.71 12.58
CA LEU A 222 -26.32 -30.84 13.56
C LEU A 222 -25.68 -29.67 12.78
N THR A 223 -26.25 -28.49 12.96
CA THR A 223 -25.73 -27.19 12.52
C THR A 223 -24.20 -27.12 12.56
N ILE A 224 -23.55 -27.12 11.39
CA ILE A 224 -22.10 -26.94 11.21
C ILE A 224 -21.77 -25.47 11.54
N ALA A 225 -21.65 -25.16 12.83
CA ALA A 225 -21.30 -23.84 13.32
C ALA A 225 -19.79 -23.76 13.62
N ASN A 226 -19.13 -22.86 12.88
CA ASN A 226 -18.04 -22.00 13.35
C ASN A 226 -16.64 -22.59 13.68
N THR A 227 -16.20 -23.67 13.04
CA THR A 227 -14.76 -24.02 13.08
C THR A 227 -13.98 -23.24 12.01
N PRO A 228 -12.97 -22.42 12.36
CA PRO A 228 -12.17 -21.71 11.37
C PRO A 228 -11.43 -22.67 10.44
N THR A 229 -11.40 -22.36 9.15
CA THR A 229 -10.69 -23.18 8.15
C THR A 229 -9.19 -23.23 8.40
N PHE A 230 -8.50 -24.29 7.94
CA PHE A 230 -7.03 -24.36 7.98
C PHE A 230 -6.37 -23.15 7.29
N ARG A 231 -6.98 -22.65 6.20
CA ARG A 231 -6.53 -21.43 5.52
C ARG A 231 -6.61 -20.20 6.43
N ALA A 232 -7.73 -20.00 7.12
CA ALA A 232 -7.90 -18.89 8.07
C ALA A 232 -6.88 -18.97 9.22
N ARG A 233 -6.60 -20.17 9.72
CA ARG A 233 -5.57 -20.38 10.77
C ARG A 233 -4.16 -20.03 10.28
N PHE A 234 -3.79 -20.48 9.07
CA PHE A 234 -2.50 -20.16 8.47
C PHE A 234 -2.35 -18.64 8.22
N VAL A 235 -3.36 -18.01 7.62
CA VAL A 235 -3.38 -16.55 7.40
C VAL A 235 -3.32 -15.80 8.72
N GLY A 236 -4.07 -16.23 9.74
CA GLY A 236 -4.03 -15.61 11.07
C GLY A 236 -2.65 -15.66 11.72
N GLN A 237 -1.87 -16.72 11.49
CA GLN A 237 -0.46 -16.72 11.92
C GLN A 237 0.39 -15.70 11.16
N GLY A 238 0.16 -15.54 9.86
CA GLY A 238 0.79 -14.49 9.06
C GLY A 238 0.46 -13.09 9.59
N TYR A 239 -0.83 -12.79 9.81
CA TYR A 239 -1.27 -11.52 10.38
C TYR A 239 -0.67 -11.25 11.76
N LYS A 240 -0.54 -12.28 12.60
CA LYS A 240 0.14 -12.15 13.90
C LYS A 240 1.59 -11.69 13.75
N GLN A 241 2.30 -12.13 12.72
CA GLN A 241 3.67 -11.65 12.46
C GLN A 241 3.72 -10.18 12.02
N VAL A 242 2.63 -9.65 11.45
CA VAL A 242 2.57 -8.28 10.90
C VAL A 242 2.01 -7.28 11.93
N CYS A 243 0.91 -7.61 12.60
CA CYS A 243 0.19 -6.70 13.51
C CYS A 243 0.12 -7.18 14.96
N GLY A 244 0.57 -8.41 15.25
CA GLY A 244 0.47 -9.01 16.58
C GLY A 244 -0.84 -9.75 16.87
N GLU A 245 -1.85 -9.62 16.00
CA GLU A 245 -3.16 -10.25 16.13
C GLU A 245 -3.43 -11.27 15.03
N SER A 246 -4.10 -12.37 15.37
CA SER A 246 -4.44 -13.42 14.41
C SER A 246 -5.88 -13.43 13.92
N GLU A 247 -6.77 -12.67 14.55
CA GLU A 247 -8.24 -12.72 14.31
C GLU A 247 -8.77 -11.44 13.63
N VAL A 248 -7.95 -10.87 12.76
CA VAL A 248 -8.24 -9.62 12.03
C VAL A 248 -8.55 -9.88 10.56
N TRP A 249 -9.26 -8.95 9.93
CA TRP A 249 -9.45 -8.94 8.48
C TRP A 249 -8.18 -8.51 7.76
N GLY A 250 -8.01 -9.00 6.54
CA GLY A 250 -6.95 -8.57 5.65
C GLY A 250 -7.06 -9.19 4.27
N ASP A 251 -6.04 -8.94 3.45
CA ASP A 251 -5.99 -9.33 2.04
C ASP A 251 -5.42 -10.75 1.82
N GLY A 252 -5.15 -11.48 2.90
CA GLY A 252 -4.52 -12.80 2.91
C GLY A 252 -3.04 -12.79 3.31
N VAL A 253 -2.39 -11.62 3.34
CA VAL A 253 -1.00 -11.45 3.81
C VAL A 253 -0.87 -10.26 4.76
N VAL A 254 -1.44 -9.11 4.40
CA VAL A 254 -1.39 -7.88 5.17
C VAL A 254 -2.76 -7.65 5.83
N PRO A 255 -2.80 -7.56 7.16
CA PRO A 255 -4.03 -7.25 7.87
C PRO A 255 -4.44 -5.80 7.61
N GLU A 256 -5.75 -5.56 7.51
CA GLU A 256 -6.35 -4.25 7.23
C GLU A 256 -5.84 -3.16 8.18
N VAL A 257 -5.72 -3.49 9.46
CA VAL A 257 -5.22 -2.59 10.52
C VAL A 257 -3.79 -2.11 10.27
N SER A 258 -2.97 -2.89 9.56
CA SER A 258 -1.60 -2.50 9.17
C SER A 258 -1.55 -1.85 7.79
N ALA A 259 -2.58 -2.05 6.96
CA ALA A 259 -2.69 -1.45 5.63
C ALA A 259 -3.14 0.03 5.67
N HIS A 260 -3.79 0.43 6.75
CA HIS A 260 -4.15 1.82 6.99
C HIS A 260 -3.01 2.62 7.63
N LEU A 261 -3.01 3.92 7.35
CA LEU A 261 -2.05 4.88 7.91
C LEU A 261 -2.79 6.08 8.48
N GLU A 262 -2.47 6.47 9.70
CA GLU A 262 -3.08 7.62 10.37
C GLU A 262 -2.88 8.90 9.54
N GLY A 263 -3.95 9.69 9.40
CA GLY A 263 -3.97 10.92 8.61
C GLY A 263 -4.09 10.73 7.09
N ALA A 264 -4.02 9.48 6.58
CA ALA A 264 -4.28 9.18 5.17
C ALA A 264 -5.78 9.04 4.88
N ILE A 265 -6.14 9.10 3.60
CA ILE A 265 -7.45 8.61 3.12
C ILE A 265 -7.38 7.09 3.11
N ASN A 266 -8.00 6.45 4.10
CA ASN A 266 -8.02 5.00 4.25
C ASN A 266 -9.28 4.42 3.60
N VAL A 267 -9.11 3.44 2.72
CA VAL A 267 -10.20 2.79 1.97
C VAL A 267 -10.03 1.29 2.06
N SER A 268 -11.10 0.57 2.38
CA SER A 268 -11.09 -0.89 2.47
C SER A 268 -12.05 -1.48 1.44
N PHE A 269 -11.62 -2.51 0.71
CA PHE A 269 -12.46 -3.21 -0.26
C PHE A 269 -12.66 -4.67 0.13
N ASP A 270 -13.92 -5.07 0.23
CA ASP A 270 -14.30 -6.46 0.48
C ASP A 270 -13.88 -7.37 -0.68
N GLY A 271 -13.39 -8.56 -0.35
CA GLY A 271 -13.01 -9.59 -1.32
C GLY A 271 -11.77 -9.27 -2.16
N VAL A 272 -10.99 -8.23 -1.85
CA VAL A 272 -9.74 -7.92 -2.55
C VAL A 272 -8.56 -8.65 -1.93
N TYR A 273 -7.88 -9.46 -2.75
CA TYR A 273 -6.74 -10.30 -2.37
C TYR A 273 -5.39 -9.55 -2.48
N HIS A 274 -4.39 -10.01 -1.71
CA HIS A 274 -3.09 -9.35 -1.56
C HIS A 274 -2.33 -9.15 -2.87
N SER A 275 -2.15 -10.21 -3.66
CA SER A 275 -1.03 -10.30 -4.60
C SER A 275 -1.49 -10.43 -6.05
N PRO A 276 -0.81 -9.77 -7.01
CA PRO A 276 -0.99 -10.06 -8.43
C PRO A 276 -0.62 -11.50 -8.78
N VAL A 277 0.39 -12.06 -8.12
CA VAL A 277 0.85 -13.44 -8.35
C VAL A 277 -0.13 -14.41 -7.70
N GLY A 278 -0.72 -15.27 -8.53
CA GLY A 278 -1.75 -16.23 -8.10
C GLY A 278 -3.14 -15.61 -7.91
N SER A 279 -3.35 -14.38 -8.35
CA SER A 279 -4.69 -13.79 -8.47
C SER A 279 -5.46 -14.35 -9.65
N ASP A 280 -6.79 -14.29 -9.55
CA ASP A 280 -7.72 -14.57 -10.63
C ASP A 280 -8.94 -13.64 -10.45
N ASP A 281 -9.66 -13.33 -11.54
CA ASP A 281 -10.69 -12.29 -11.51
C ASP A 281 -11.97 -12.71 -10.78
N GLU A 282 -12.14 -14.00 -10.49
CA GLU A 282 -13.36 -14.56 -9.93
C GLU A 282 -13.25 -14.84 -8.42
N LEU A 283 -12.22 -15.59 -8.02
CA LEU A 283 -12.04 -16.11 -6.66
C LEU A 283 -11.02 -15.29 -5.84
N ARG A 284 -10.06 -14.64 -6.49
CA ARG A 284 -8.99 -13.87 -5.81
C ARG A 284 -8.62 -12.58 -6.56
N PRO A 285 -9.58 -11.65 -6.73
CA PRO A 285 -9.30 -10.42 -7.46
C PRO A 285 -8.33 -9.54 -6.65
N TRP A 286 -7.14 -9.30 -7.20
CA TRP A 286 -6.17 -8.36 -6.61
C TRP A 286 -6.40 -6.92 -7.07
N VAL A 287 -6.94 -6.75 -8.28
CA VAL A 287 -7.46 -5.48 -8.81
C VAL A 287 -8.92 -5.71 -9.14
N LYS A 288 -9.81 -5.08 -8.38
CA LYS A 288 -11.22 -5.01 -8.76
C LYS A 288 -11.41 -3.86 -9.72
N VAL A 289 -11.77 -4.19 -10.95
CA VAL A 289 -12.20 -3.20 -11.92
C VAL A 289 -13.71 -3.07 -11.77
N GLY A 290 -14.16 -2.05 -11.04
CA GLY A 290 -15.59 -1.80 -10.90
C GLY A 290 -16.22 -1.49 -12.26
N GLU A 291 -17.28 -2.20 -12.65
CA GLU A 291 -18.26 -1.62 -13.56
C GLU A 291 -18.87 -0.43 -12.84
N ALA A 292 -18.42 0.78 -13.16
CA ALA A 292 -19.08 1.98 -12.71
C ALA A 292 -20.42 2.06 -13.43
N SER A 293 -21.44 1.40 -12.87
CA SER A 293 -22.82 1.77 -13.10
C SER A 293 -23.02 3.09 -12.35
N PHE A 294 -22.77 4.20 -13.04
CA PHE A 294 -23.32 5.48 -12.64
C PHE A 294 -24.84 5.37 -12.84
N GLY A 295 -25.54 5.07 -11.75
CA GLY A 295 -26.97 5.32 -11.61
C GLY A 295 -27.22 6.77 -11.23
#